data_AF-A0A841KP47-F1
#
_entry.id   AF-A0A841KP47-F1
#
_cell.length_a   1.000
_cell.length_b   1.000
_cell.length_c   1.000
_cell.angle_alpha   90.00
_cell.angle_beta   90.00
_cell.angle_gamma   90.00
#
_symmetry.space_group_name_H-M   'P 1'
#
loop_
_entity.id
_entity.type
_entity.pdbx_description
1 polymer ?
#
loop_
_entity_poly.entity_id
_entity_poly.type
_entity_poly.pdbx_seq_one_letter_code
_entity_poly.pdbx_strand_id
1 'polypeptide(L)'
;MNKEKKGYKKRGSKKLYAILVAGVLLLGGCSSINTNEAADVSKNADIPVTMDGDLVIDKGQVSEKVSFYGYKDGDTYMEVMAVKATDGTVRTALNTCQVCFDSGRGYYVQKDDTVVCQNCGNVFNIDDIEKIKGGCNPVPIMGDNKTEDAEKITIGKSFLSENQEYFSNWAKQ
;
A
#
# COMPACT_ATOMS: atom_id res chain seq x y z
N MET A 1 -23.55 8.52 -44.41
CA MET A 1 -22.28 8.72 -43.68
C MET A 1 -21.75 7.33 -43.29
N ASN A 2 -20.53 6.97 -43.75
CA ASN A 2 -19.69 5.77 -43.46
C ASN A 2 -20.29 4.71 -42.51
N LYS A 3 -20.59 3.45 -42.88
CA LYS A 3 -19.86 2.37 -43.58
C LYS A 3 -18.40 2.13 -43.14
N GLU A 4 -18.12 0.83 -43.00
CA GLU A 4 -16.83 0.14 -42.89
C GLU A 4 -16.48 -0.34 -41.46
N LYS A 5 -15.96 -1.57 -41.20
CA LYS A 5 -15.14 -2.50 -42.01
C LYS A 5 -15.53 -3.95 -41.66
N LYS A 6 -15.98 -4.77 -42.61
CA LYS A 6 -15.21 -5.61 -43.56
C LYS A 6 -14.33 -6.65 -42.88
N GLY A 7 -14.74 -7.91 -43.04
CA GLY A 7 -14.00 -9.08 -42.62
C GLY A 7 -12.95 -9.56 -43.63
N TYR A 8 -12.30 -10.64 -43.16
CA TYR A 8 -11.59 -11.70 -43.85
C TYR A 8 -10.25 -11.39 -44.53
N LYS A 9 -9.20 -12.07 -44.04
CA LYS A 9 -8.12 -12.57 -44.91
C LYS A 9 -7.58 -13.90 -44.39
N LYS A 10 -7.89 -14.97 -45.13
CA LYS A 10 -7.25 -16.28 -45.06
C LYS A 10 -6.25 -16.39 -46.21
N ARG A 11 -5.21 -17.20 -45.97
CA ARG A 11 -4.50 -18.07 -46.93
C ARG A 11 -3.18 -17.53 -47.52
N GLY A 12 -2.13 -18.34 -47.40
CA GLY A 12 -0.87 -18.18 -48.12
C GLY A 12 0.21 -19.16 -47.68
N SER A 13 0.11 -20.41 -48.12
CA SER A 13 1.08 -21.51 -47.97
C SER A 13 2.31 -21.38 -48.89
N LYS A 14 3.37 -22.14 -48.53
CA LYS A 14 4.58 -22.57 -49.29
C LYS A 14 5.83 -21.73 -48.94
N LYS A 15 7.02 -22.30 -48.70
CA LYS A 15 7.67 -23.47 -49.31
C LYS A 15 8.61 -24.21 -48.32
N LEU A 16 8.70 -25.52 -48.50
CA LEU A 16 9.74 -26.40 -47.97
C LEU A 16 11.11 -26.05 -48.57
N TYR A 17 12.15 -26.09 -47.74
CA TYR A 17 13.50 -26.46 -48.16
C TYR A 17 13.95 -27.63 -47.29
N ALA A 18 14.13 -28.78 -47.94
CA ALA A 18 14.78 -29.94 -47.36
C ALA A 18 16.29 -29.78 -47.56
N ILE A 19 17.06 -29.81 -46.46
CA ILE A 19 18.49 -30.09 -46.50
C ILE A 19 18.74 -31.19 -45.48
N LEU A 20 19.02 -32.39 -46.00
CA LEU A 20 19.58 -33.52 -45.28
C LEU A 20 21.08 -33.27 -45.09
N VAL A 21 21.55 -33.21 -43.85
CA VAL A 21 22.93 -33.55 -43.49
C VAL A 21 22.87 -34.50 -42.30
N ALA A 22 23.42 -35.70 -42.49
CA ALA A 22 23.49 -36.77 -41.52
C ALA A 22 24.83 -36.74 -40.73
N GLY A 23 24.77 -37.18 -39.48
CA GLY A 23 25.91 -37.51 -38.60
C GLY A 23 26.38 -36.31 -37.77
N VAL A 24 26.43 -36.34 -36.44
CA VAL A 24 27.08 -37.33 -35.56
C VAL A 24 26.47 -37.28 -34.16
N LEU A 25 26.25 -38.46 -33.55
CA LEU A 25 25.95 -38.65 -32.13
C LEU A 25 27.15 -38.23 -31.26
N LEU A 26 26.94 -37.26 -30.37
CA LEU A 26 27.69 -37.16 -29.11
C LEU A 26 26.71 -36.88 -27.98
N LEU A 27 26.54 -37.90 -27.14
CA LEU A 27 25.91 -37.85 -25.82
C LEU A 27 26.83 -37.03 -24.89
N GLY A 28 26.30 -35.97 -24.30
CA GLY A 28 26.95 -35.20 -23.26
C GLY A 28 25.94 -34.21 -22.67
N GLY A 29 25.39 -34.54 -21.51
CA GLY A 29 24.22 -33.88 -20.92
C GLY A 29 24.41 -32.38 -20.69
N CYS A 30 23.46 -31.59 -21.20
CA CYS A 30 23.18 -30.27 -20.66
C CYS A 30 22.33 -30.47 -19.40
N SER A 31 22.94 -30.36 -18.22
CA SER A 31 22.19 -30.07 -17.01
C SER A 31 21.48 -28.73 -17.21
N SER A 32 20.17 -28.78 -17.43
CA SER A 32 19.30 -27.62 -17.31
C SER A 32 19.33 -27.19 -15.84
N ILE A 33 20.19 -26.23 -15.51
CA ILE A 33 20.01 -25.40 -14.33
C ILE A 33 18.71 -24.63 -14.58
N ASN A 34 17.61 -25.18 -14.06
CA ASN A 34 16.39 -24.43 -13.85
C ASN A 34 16.72 -23.37 -12.80
N THR A 35 17.13 -22.18 -13.24
CA THR A 35 17.05 -21.00 -12.41
C THR A 35 15.56 -20.72 -12.22
N ASN A 36 14.99 -21.36 -11.19
CA ASN A 36 13.85 -20.81 -10.51
C ASN A 36 14.35 -19.53 -9.82
N GLU A 37 14.52 -18.46 -10.60
CA GLU A 37 14.38 -17.11 -10.05
C GLU A 37 12.90 -16.98 -9.70
N ALA A 38 12.55 -17.52 -8.53
CA ALA A 38 11.54 -16.89 -7.73
C ALA A 38 12.03 -15.44 -7.57
N ALA A 39 11.43 -14.54 -8.34
CA ALA A 39 11.48 -13.13 -8.07
C ALA A 39 10.91 -12.97 -6.65
N ASP A 40 11.81 -12.99 -5.67
CA ASP A 40 11.53 -12.56 -4.31
C ASP A 40 11.28 -11.06 -4.40
N VAL A 41 10.01 -10.73 -4.68
CA VAL A 41 9.47 -9.42 -4.41
C VAL A 41 9.37 -9.33 -2.89
N SER A 42 10.51 -9.11 -2.25
CA SER A 42 10.56 -8.56 -0.91
C SER A 42 10.02 -7.15 -1.05
N LYS A 43 8.69 -7.03 -0.89
CA LYS A 43 8.06 -5.78 -0.50
C LYS A 43 8.72 -5.41 0.80
N ASN A 44 9.65 -4.47 0.75
CA ASN A 44 10.11 -3.75 1.90
C ASN A 44 8.91 -2.93 2.41
N ALA A 45 8.02 -3.58 3.15
CA ALA A 45 7.11 -2.87 4.03
C ALA A 45 8.02 -2.39 5.17
N ASP A 46 8.48 -1.14 5.06
CA ASP A 46 9.26 -0.48 6.09
C ASP A 46 8.49 -0.62 7.41
N ILE A 47 8.90 -1.58 8.23
CA ILE A 47 8.34 -1.75 9.56
C ILE A 47 8.82 -0.53 10.33
N PRO A 48 7.91 0.35 10.77
CA PRO A 48 8.28 1.53 11.51
C PRO A 48 9.04 1.10 12.78
N VAL A 49 10.10 1.84 13.10
CA VAL A 49 10.92 1.55 14.27
C VAL A 49 10.12 1.96 15.50
N THR A 50 9.93 1.01 16.42
CA THR A 50 9.38 1.33 17.74
C THR A 50 10.52 1.66 18.70
N MET A 51 10.50 2.84 19.33
CA MET A 51 11.47 3.25 20.35
C MET A 51 10.71 3.46 21.66
N ASP A 52 11.06 2.70 22.70
CA ASP A 52 10.34 2.71 23.99
C ASP A 52 8.81 2.49 23.89
N GLY A 53 8.37 1.89 22.77
CA GLY A 53 6.98 1.65 22.44
C GLY A 53 6.28 2.78 21.68
N ASP A 54 6.94 3.91 21.44
CA ASP A 54 6.45 4.94 20.52
C ASP A 54 6.65 4.48 19.07
N LEU A 55 5.81 4.99 18.17
CA LEU A 55 5.94 4.76 16.73
C LEU A 55 6.75 5.89 16.09
N VAL A 56 7.88 5.55 15.46
CA VAL A 56 8.75 6.53 14.79
C VAL A 56 8.64 6.42 13.27
N ILE A 57 8.33 7.53 12.63
CA ILE A 57 8.19 7.67 11.17
C ILE A 57 9.32 8.57 10.64
N ASP A 58 10.09 8.06 9.68
CA ASP A 58 11.07 8.84 8.92
C ASP A 58 10.36 9.65 7.81
N LYS A 59 10.42 10.98 7.92
CA LYS A 59 9.80 11.91 6.95
C LYS A 59 10.41 11.79 5.56
N GLY A 60 11.65 11.33 5.45
CA GLY A 60 12.32 11.06 4.18
C GLY A 60 11.66 9.95 3.35
N GLN A 61 10.95 9.03 4.01
CA GLN A 61 10.21 7.94 3.35
C GLN A 61 8.76 8.32 3.02
N VAL A 62 8.25 9.44 3.56
CA VAL A 62 6.87 9.88 3.33
C VAL A 62 6.76 10.67 2.03
N SER A 63 5.86 10.22 1.15
CA SER A 63 5.55 10.84 -0.14
C SER A 63 4.08 11.25 -0.23
N GLU A 64 3.66 11.76 -1.39
CA GLU A 64 2.25 12.03 -1.72
C GLU A 64 1.41 10.73 -1.80
N LYS A 65 2.08 9.56 -1.88
CA LYS A 65 1.46 8.27 -1.66
C LYS A 65 1.40 7.95 -0.17
N VAL A 66 0.21 7.67 0.33
CA VAL A 66 -0.05 7.26 1.71
C VAL A 66 0.79 6.02 2.03
N SER A 67 1.60 6.16 3.06
CA SER A 67 2.35 5.08 3.69
C SER A 67 1.57 4.57 4.90
N PHE A 68 1.49 3.26 5.04
CA PHE A 68 0.76 2.59 6.10
C PHE A 68 1.75 1.89 7.03
N TYR A 69 1.76 2.32 8.27
CA TYR A 69 2.69 1.92 9.31
C TYR A 69 1.96 1.04 10.32
N GLY A 70 2.24 -0.26 10.29
CA GLY A 70 1.69 -1.19 11.26
C GLY A 70 2.25 -0.94 12.66
N TYR A 71 1.39 -1.03 13.67
CA TYR A 71 1.76 -0.93 15.08
C TYR A 71 1.03 -2.02 15.87
N LYS A 72 1.71 -2.64 16.83
CA LYS A 72 1.12 -3.71 17.65
C LYS A 72 1.19 -3.30 19.13
N ASP A 73 0.05 -3.28 19.79
CA ASP A 73 -0.06 -3.03 21.22
C ASP A 73 -0.83 -4.16 21.91
N GLY A 74 -0.12 -4.94 22.71
CA GLY A 74 -0.65 -6.22 23.20
C GLY A 74 -1.03 -7.13 22.03
N ASP A 75 -2.30 -7.55 21.97
CA ASP A 75 -2.86 -8.37 20.89
C ASP A 75 -3.55 -7.56 19.79
N THR A 76 -3.66 -6.23 19.97
CA THR A 76 -4.32 -5.34 19.02
C THR A 76 -3.32 -4.92 17.94
N TYR A 77 -3.67 -5.19 16.68
CA TYR A 77 -2.97 -4.65 15.53
C TYR A 77 -3.64 -3.35 15.09
N MET A 78 -2.83 -2.32 14.93
CA MET A 78 -3.22 -0.98 14.51
C MET A 78 -2.45 -0.58 13.25
N GLU A 79 -2.91 0.46 12.57
CA GLU A 79 -2.24 1.01 11.41
C GLU A 79 -2.32 2.53 11.42
N VAL A 80 -1.20 3.19 11.16
CA VAL A 80 -1.07 4.64 11.04
C VAL A 80 -0.84 4.98 9.58
N MET A 81 -1.59 5.95 9.07
CA MET A 81 -1.35 6.57 7.78
C MET A 81 -0.41 7.76 7.93
N ALA A 82 0.58 7.89 7.05
CA ALA A 82 1.28 9.15 6.83
C ALA A 82 1.34 9.50 5.34
N VAL A 83 1.14 10.78 5.02
CA VAL A 83 1.19 11.29 3.64
C VAL A 83 1.69 12.73 3.61
N LYS A 84 2.45 13.08 2.57
CA LYS A 84 2.87 14.46 2.31
C LYS A 84 1.74 15.20 1.63
N ALA A 85 1.19 16.21 2.30
CA ALA A 85 0.17 17.11 1.74
C ALA A 85 0.80 18.09 0.74
N THR A 86 -0.05 18.78 -0.03
CA THR A 86 0.37 19.74 -1.06
C THR A 86 1.10 20.96 -0.49
N ASP A 87 0.88 21.29 0.78
CA ASP A 87 1.61 22.34 1.50
C ASP A 87 3.00 21.89 2.01
N GLY A 88 3.41 20.67 1.67
CA GLY A 88 4.72 20.10 2.02
C GLY A 88 4.80 19.52 3.43
N THR A 89 3.76 19.66 4.25
CA THR A 89 3.71 19.06 5.59
C THR A 89 3.31 17.59 5.53
N VAL A 90 3.73 16.80 6.51
CA VAL A 90 3.30 15.40 6.64
C VAL A 90 2.05 15.32 7.51
N ARG A 91 0.99 14.71 6.97
CA ARG A 91 -0.25 14.41 7.69
C ARG A 91 -0.20 13.01 8.28
N THR A 92 -0.72 12.86 9.48
CA THR A 92 -0.80 11.59 10.21
C THR A 92 -2.18 11.34 10.78
N ALA A 93 -2.68 10.11 10.61
CA ALA A 93 -3.96 9.65 11.14
C ALA A 93 -3.89 8.14 11.45
N LEU A 94 -4.72 7.63 12.36
CA LEU A 94 -4.97 6.19 12.42
C LEU A 94 -5.76 5.78 11.17
N ASN A 95 -5.46 4.60 10.58
CA ASN A 95 -6.17 4.09 9.42
C ASN A 95 -7.54 3.48 9.77
N THR A 96 -8.40 4.29 10.39
CA THR A 96 -9.73 3.87 10.85
C THR A 96 -10.66 5.07 10.98
N CYS A 97 -11.93 4.84 10.71
CA CYS A 97 -13.00 5.84 10.69
C CYS A 97 -13.64 5.94 12.08
N GLN A 98 -13.79 7.16 12.59
CA GLN A 98 -14.36 7.41 13.94
C GLN A 98 -15.77 6.84 14.15
N VAL A 99 -16.53 6.58 13.09
CA VAL A 99 -17.91 6.04 13.16
C VAL A 99 -18.12 4.70 12.46
N CYS A 100 -17.18 4.24 11.63
CA CYS A 100 -17.31 2.97 10.89
C CYS A 100 -16.33 1.90 11.36
N PHE A 101 -15.51 2.18 12.37
CA PHE A 101 -14.45 1.28 12.80
C PHE A 101 -14.97 -0.11 13.20
N ASP A 102 -16.12 -0.15 13.86
CA ASP A 102 -16.77 -1.36 14.37
C ASP A 102 -17.24 -2.32 13.27
N SER A 103 -17.46 -1.81 12.05
CA SER A 103 -17.76 -2.63 10.86
C SER A 103 -16.59 -3.52 10.42
N GLY A 104 -15.39 -3.25 10.92
CA GLY A 104 -14.13 -3.85 10.46
C GLY A 104 -13.63 -3.31 9.12
N ARG A 105 -14.47 -2.61 8.36
CA ARG A 105 -14.14 -2.01 7.06
C ARG A 105 -13.92 -0.50 7.13
N GLY A 106 -13.86 0.07 8.33
CA GLY A 106 -13.69 1.51 8.55
C GLY A 106 -12.32 2.07 8.15
N TYR A 107 -11.45 1.28 7.52
CA TYR A 107 -10.13 1.71 7.08
C TYR A 107 -10.17 2.39 5.72
N TYR A 108 -9.07 3.05 5.37
CA TYR A 108 -8.93 3.86 4.18
C TYR A 108 -7.91 3.27 3.21
N VAL A 109 -8.20 3.46 1.92
CA VAL A 109 -7.30 3.16 0.82
C VAL A 109 -7.16 4.41 -0.03
N GLN A 110 -5.93 4.74 -0.40
CA GLN A 110 -5.68 5.88 -1.27
C GLN A 110 -6.19 5.62 -2.69
N LYS A 111 -6.80 6.64 -3.27
CA LYS A 111 -7.13 6.75 -4.69
C LYS A 111 -6.79 8.15 -5.15
N ASP A 112 -5.76 8.26 -5.99
CA ASP A 112 -5.23 9.55 -6.44
C ASP A 112 -4.89 10.45 -5.23
N ASP A 113 -5.32 11.71 -5.23
CA ASP A 113 -5.09 12.67 -4.14
C ASP A 113 -6.13 12.56 -3.01
N THR A 114 -6.77 11.40 -2.88
CA THR A 114 -7.82 11.16 -1.89
C THR A 114 -7.64 9.83 -1.17
N VAL A 115 -8.27 9.70 -0.01
CA VAL A 115 -8.44 8.43 0.69
C VAL A 115 -9.92 8.07 0.78
N VAL A 116 -10.24 6.80 0.59
CA VAL A 116 -11.62 6.30 0.52
C VAL A 116 -11.87 5.31 1.65
N CYS A 117 -12.91 5.54 2.45
CA CYS A 117 -13.35 4.60 3.48
C CYS A 117 -13.91 3.32 2.85
N GLN A 118 -13.41 2.15 3.27
CA GLN A 118 -13.78 0.86 2.69
C GLN A 118 -15.12 0.31 3.20
N ASN A 119 -15.75 0.98 4.17
CA ASN A 119 -17.08 0.68 4.66
C ASN A 119 -18.15 1.50 3.92
N CYS A 120 -18.08 2.84 4.02
CA CYS A 120 -19.14 3.73 3.54
C CYS A 120 -18.82 4.45 2.21
N GLY A 121 -17.60 4.34 1.69
CA GLY A 121 -17.21 4.97 0.42
C GLY A 121 -16.97 6.48 0.47
N ASN A 122 -17.04 7.11 1.65
CA ASN A 122 -16.70 8.52 1.80
C ASN A 122 -15.24 8.79 1.40
N VAL A 123 -15.04 9.93 0.77
CA VAL A 123 -13.78 10.34 0.14
C VAL A 123 -13.27 11.60 0.83
N PHE A 124 -11.97 11.61 1.16
CA PHE A 124 -11.31 12.73 1.82
C PHE A 124 -10.07 13.11 1.05
N ASN A 125 -9.83 14.41 0.86
CA ASN A 125 -8.59 14.87 0.25
C ASN A 125 -7.41 14.62 1.22
N ILE A 126 -6.24 14.25 0.69
CA ILE A 126 -5.03 14.06 1.52
C ILE A 126 -4.66 15.33 2.32
N ASP A 127 -4.99 16.51 1.82
CA ASP A 127 -4.71 17.79 2.47
C ASP A 127 -5.55 18.04 3.72
N ASP A 128 -6.67 17.33 3.86
CA ASP A 128 -7.62 17.44 4.97
C ASP A 128 -7.33 16.42 6.09
N ILE A 129 -6.49 15.41 5.80
CA ILE A 129 -6.05 14.44 6.81
C ILE A 129 -5.36 15.20 7.95
N GLU A 130 -5.57 14.74 9.18
CA GLU A 130 -5.13 15.37 10.44
C GLU A 130 -5.86 16.67 10.81
N LYS A 131 -6.36 17.45 9.85
CA LYS A 131 -7.00 18.75 10.13
C LYS A 131 -8.43 18.63 10.61
N ILE A 132 -9.18 17.64 10.12
CA ILE A 132 -10.61 17.49 10.40
C ILE A 132 -10.83 16.32 11.37
N LYS A 133 -11.65 16.56 12.40
CA LYS A 133 -12.05 15.56 13.41
C LYS A 133 -13.57 15.36 13.40
N GLY A 134 -14.03 14.19 13.84
CA GLY A 134 -15.43 13.83 13.97
C GLY A 134 -16.03 13.22 12.71
N GLY A 135 -17.17 12.55 12.85
CA GLY A 135 -17.90 11.96 11.73
C GLY A 135 -17.13 10.87 10.99
N CYS A 136 -17.29 10.79 9.67
CA CYS A 136 -16.66 9.75 8.84
C CYS A 136 -15.16 9.99 8.53
N ASN A 137 -14.48 10.87 9.26
CA ASN A 137 -13.07 11.18 9.02
C ASN A 137 -12.12 10.12 9.63
N PRO A 138 -10.91 9.94 9.06
CA PRO A 138 -9.84 9.23 9.74
C PRO A 138 -9.62 9.80 11.16
N VAL A 139 -9.24 8.98 12.13
CA VAL A 139 -8.91 9.47 13.48
C VAL A 139 -7.58 10.25 13.42
N PRO A 140 -7.57 11.58 13.64
CA PRO A 140 -6.38 12.39 13.43
C PRO A 140 -5.35 12.24 14.56
N ILE A 141 -4.06 12.28 14.22
CA ILE A 141 -2.96 12.33 15.20
C ILE A 141 -2.49 13.78 15.33
N MET A 142 -3.15 14.50 16.22
CA MET A 142 -2.90 15.93 16.49
C MET A 142 -1.57 16.17 17.22
N GLY A 143 -1.12 17.42 17.26
CA GLY A 143 0.16 17.83 17.86
C GLY A 143 0.37 17.39 19.32
N ASP A 144 -0.67 17.31 20.14
CA ASP A 144 -0.51 16.82 21.53
C ASP A 144 -0.18 15.32 21.62
N ASN A 145 -0.38 14.58 20.53
CA ASN A 145 -0.19 13.13 20.45
C ASN A 145 1.09 12.72 19.70
N LYS A 146 1.85 13.68 19.18
CA LYS A 146 3.10 13.45 18.44
C LYS A 146 4.12 14.55 18.66
N THR A 147 5.39 14.20 18.53
CA THR A 147 6.46 15.18 18.35
C THR A 147 6.97 15.10 16.91
N GLU A 148 7.46 16.23 16.40
CA GLU A 148 7.97 16.33 15.04
C GLU A 148 9.24 17.19 15.04
N ASP A 149 10.28 16.68 14.39
CA ASP A 149 11.50 17.42 14.08
C ASP A 149 11.73 17.47 12.55
N ALA A 150 12.95 17.84 12.13
CA ALA A 150 13.28 17.96 10.72
C ALA A 150 13.21 16.60 9.97
N GLU A 151 13.54 15.50 10.65
CA GLU A 151 13.71 14.18 10.07
C GLU A 151 12.57 13.22 10.43
N LYS A 152 11.99 13.37 11.63
CA LYS A 152 11.12 12.34 12.22
C LYS A 152 9.82 12.90 12.77
N ILE A 153 8.82 12.03 12.77
CA ILE A 153 7.60 12.16 13.56
C ILE A 153 7.57 10.99 14.55
N THR A 154 7.37 11.29 15.82
CA THR A 154 7.22 10.29 16.88
C THR A 154 5.82 10.37 17.44
N ILE A 155 5.05 9.28 17.33
CA ILE A 155 3.68 9.18 17.83
C ILE A 155 3.71 8.44 19.16
N GLY A 156 3.16 9.07 20.19
CA GLY A 156 3.26 8.57 21.55
C GLY A 156 2.50 7.26 21.76
N LYS A 157 3.13 6.32 22.47
CA LYS A 157 2.52 5.05 22.87
C LYS A 157 1.18 5.23 23.55
N SER A 158 1.06 6.20 24.47
CA SER A 158 -0.18 6.45 25.21
C SER A 158 -1.36 6.72 24.29
N PHE A 159 -1.17 7.56 23.27
CA PHE A 159 -2.19 7.83 22.27
C PHE A 159 -2.58 6.56 21.50
N LEU A 160 -1.60 5.76 21.07
CA LEU A 160 -1.88 4.50 20.37
C LEU A 160 -2.65 3.53 21.26
N SER A 161 -2.23 3.37 22.52
CA SER A 161 -2.91 2.53 23.51
C SER A 161 -4.35 2.98 23.80
N GLU A 162 -4.59 4.29 23.96
CA GLU A 162 -5.92 4.85 24.23
C GLU A 162 -6.89 4.68 23.05
N ASN A 163 -6.38 4.47 21.84
CA ASN A 163 -7.18 4.38 20.62
C ASN A 163 -7.31 2.95 20.06
N GLN A 164 -6.88 1.92 20.80
CA GLN A 164 -6.98 0.52 20.39
C GLN A 164 -8.41 0.08 20.04
N GLU A 165 -9.43 0.65 20.70
CA GLU A 165 -10.83 0.27 20.48
C GLU A 165 -11.27 0.45 19.01
N TYR A 166 -10.71 1.45 18.31
CA TYR A 166 -10.96 1.66 16.89
C TYR A 166 -10.45 0.54 15.98
N PHE A 167 -9.70 -0.42 16.52
CA PHE A 167 -9.15 -1.55 15.79
C PHE A 167 -9.69 -2.90 16.26
N SER A 168 -10.62 -2.91 17.23
CA SER A 168 -11.19 -4.12 17.83
C SER A 168 -11.79 -5.11 16.80
N ASN A 169 -12.44 -4.61 15.75
CA ASN A 169 -13.04 -5.41 14.68
C ASN A 169 -12.30 -5.29 13.34
N TRP A 170 -11.10 -4.71 13.32
CA TRP A 170 -10.43 -4.32 12.09
C TRP A 170 -10.16 -5.53 11.17
N ALA A 171 -10.78 -5.53 10.00
CA ALA A 171 -10.57 -6.56 9.00
C ALA A 171 -9.22 -6.30 8.33
N LYS A 172 -8.21 -7.04 8.79
CA LYS A 172 -6.83 -6.99 8.29
C LYS A 172 -6.78 -6.95 6.75
N GLN A 173 -5.98 -6.02 6.21
CA GLN A 173 -5.71 -5.90 4.77
C GLN A 173 -4.85 -7.05 4.24
#